data_AF-A0A4Y7Q9W6-F1
#
_entry.id   AF-A0A4Y7Q9W6-F1
#
_cell.length_a   1.000
_cell.length_b   1.000
_cell.length_c   1.000
_cell.angle_alpha   90.00
_cell.angle_beta   90.00
_cell.angle_gamma   90.00
#
_symmetry.space_group_name_H-M   'P 1'
#
loop_
_entity.id
_entity.type
_entity.pdbx_description
1 polymer ?
#
loop_
_entity_poly.entity_id
_entity_poly.type
_entity_poly.pdbx_seq_one_letter_code
_entity_poly.pdbx_strand_id
1 'polypeptide(L)'
;KHIFDWDNKRAGQYFYAFSGGIQGNLAVFSTYFPNATADDAAAAMKPLLDDVQAMNFTIVSQNTTVALANDLVFSADDQLGVDAILGSRLIPADAYRNDPVGIGNSYTKLFELGASEVLGHLVAGAENANINSAVNPKWRTAKAHVIAAVGWDDSAPLSLIEFIKESMTNIAVPILANMTGQTDSGAYSNEADVREPNFQTTFFGGGARYQKLLQVKRKYDPNDLFIVSAGVGSEDWDTAGLCRIH
;
A
#
# COMPACT_ATOMS: atom_id res chain seq x y z
N LYS A 1 0.30 14.83 9.56
CA LYS A 1 0.09 15.41 10.90
C LYS A 1 -0.81 14.50 11.77
N HIS A 2 -2.08 14.29 11.40
CA HIS A 2 -3.08 13.61 12.24
C HIS A 2 -3.02 12.07 12.26
N ILE A 3 -2.07 11.44 11.56
CA ILE A 3 -2.00 9.98 11.41
C ILE A 3 -1.85 9.22 12.74
N PHE A 4 -1.41 9.89 13.82
CA PHE A 4 -1.25 9.33 15.16
C PHE A 4 -2.37 9.69 16.13
N ASP A 5 -3.28 10.61 15.76
CA ASP A 5 -4.29 11.15 16.66
C ASP A 5 -5.30 10.09 17.13
N TRP A 6 -5.41 8.99 16.37
CA TRP A 6 -6.38 7.93 16.59
C TRP A 6 -5.79 6.63 17.16
N ASP A 7 -4.52 6.62 17.55
CA ASP A 7 -3.82 5.42 18.03
C ASP A 7 -4.47 4.85 19.29
N ASN A 8 -4.82 5.72 20.23
CA ASN A 8 -5.52 5.33 21.46
C ASN A 8 -6.96 4.85 21.22
N LYS A 9 -7.54 5.16 20.05
CA LYS A 9 -8.86 4.72 19.61
C LYS A 9 -8.79 3.45 18.77
N ARG A 10 -7.59 2.97 18.44
CA ARG A 10 -7.35 1.81 17.56
C ARG A 10 -8.10 1.94 16.24
N ALA A 11 -8.18 3.16 15.71
CA ALA A 11 -8.90 3.41 14.46
C ALA A 11 -8.12 2.86 13.27
N GLY A 12 -8.84 2.25 12.34
CA GLY A 12 -8.35 2.00 10.98
C GLY A 12 -8.75 3.14 10.06
N GLN A 13 -8.00 3.39 9.01
CA GLN A 13 -8.41 4.35 7.99
C GLN A 13 -7.99 3.83 6.62
N TYR A 14 -8.88 4.04 5.67
CA TYR A 14 -8.60 3.93 4.26
C TYR A 14 -8.65 5.33 3.65
N PHE A 15 -7.67 5.68 2.84
CA PHE A 15 -7.66 6.96 2.15
C PHE A 15 -7.26 6.83 0.70
N TYR A 16 -7.78 7.75 -0.10
CA TYR A 16 -7.42 7.96 -1.48
C TYR A 16 -7.04 9.41 -1.69
N ALA A 17 -6.03 9.63 -2.51
CA ALA A 17 -5.67 10.93 -3.04
C ALA A 17 -5.65 10.84 -4.57
N PHE A 18 -6.31 11.80 -5.20
CA PHE A 18 -6.42 11.98 -6.64
C PHE A 18 -5.88 13.35 -7.02
N SER A 19 -5.22 13.43 -8.17
CA SER A 19 -4.76 14.68 -8.76
C SER A 19 -5.08 14.67 -10.26
N GLY A 20 -6.05 15.50 -10.68
CA GLY A 20 -6.57 15.49 -12.04
C GLY A 20 -7.52 14.33 -12.35
N GLY A 21 -7.67 13.98 -13.63
CA GLY A 21 -8.58 12.92 -14.07
C GLY A 21 -10.07 13.23 -13.86
N ILE A 22 -10.90 12.18 -13.83
CA ILE A 22 -12.37 12.28 -13.68
C ILE A 22 -12.75 12.75 -12.27
N GLN A 23 -11.99 12.33 -11.26
CA GLN A 23 -12.19 12.68 -9.86
C GLN A 23 -11.71 14.11 -9.53
N GLY A 24 -10.83 14.67 -10.35
CA GLY A 24 -10.18 15.95 -10.09
C GLY A 24 -9.20 15.88 -8.91
N ASN A 25 -9.01 17.01 -8.25
CA ASN A 25 -8.14 17.08 -7.07
C ASN A 25 -8.97 16.78 -5.82
N LEU A 26 -8.95 15.53 -5.37
CA LEU A 26 -9.81 15.03 -4.31
C LEU A 26 -9.01 14.15 -3.34
N ALA A 27 -9.28 14.29 -2.05
CA ALA A 27 -8.85 13.34 -1.03
C ALA A 27 -10.07 12.78 -0.30
N VAL A 28 -10.13 11.46 -0.16
CA VAL A 28 -11.22 10.74 0.52
C VAL A 28 -10.64 10.00 1.70
N PHE A 29 -11.27 10.10 2.87
CA PHE A 29 -10.85 9.42 4.09
C PHE A 29 -12.04 8.67 4.69
N SER A 30 -11.92 7.35 4.78
CA SER A 30 -12.86 6.46 5.48
C SER A 30 -12.21 5.95 6.75
N THR A 31 -12.60 6.51 7.90
CA THR A 31 -12.01 6.16 9.21
C THR A 31 -12.98 5.34 10.03
N TYR A 32 -12.53 4.20 10.52
CA TYR A 32 -13.30 3.24 11.29
C TYR A 32 -12.86 3.28 12.75
N PHE A 33 -13.77 3.73 13.63
CA PHE A 33 -13.54 3.80 15.07
C PHE A 33 -14.25 2.63 15.76
N PRO A 34 -13.54 1.59 16.23
CA PRO A 34 -14.17 0.47 16.91
C PRO A 34 -14.80 0.92 18.23
N ASN A 35 -16.02 0.45 18.52
CA ASN A 35 -16.75 0.72 19.76
C ASN A 35 -16.92 2.21 20.10
N ALA A 36 -17.09 3.07 19.10
CA ALA A 36 -17.28 4.52 19.26
C ALA A 36 -18.69 4.95 18.84
N THR A 37 -19.21 6.01 19.48
CA THR A 37 -20.43 6.68 19.02
C THR A 37 -20.15 7.60 17.82
N ALA A 38 -21.21 8.08 17.17
CA ALA A 38 -21.08 9.09 16.10
C ALA A 38 -20.41 10.37 16.63
N ASP A 39 -20.77 10.81 17.84
CA ASP A 39 -20.19 12.01 18.46
C ASP A 39 -18.70 11.81 18.78
N ASP A 40 -18.31 10.63 19.28
CA ASP A 40 -16.91 10.30 19.53
C ASP A 40 -16.07 10.32 18.24
N ALA A 41 -16.62 9.77 17.15
CA ALA A 41 -15.97 9.74 15.85
C ALA A 41 -15.86 11.15 15.24
N ALA A 42 -16.95 11.93 15.29
CA ALA A 42 -16.96 13.31 14.81
C ALA A 42 -15.96 14.19 15.58
N ALA A 43 -15.92 14.07 16.91
CA ALA A 43 -14.96 14.76 17.76
C ALA A 43 -13.51 14.34 17.44
N ALA A 44 -13.27 13.06 17.17
CA ALA A 44 -11.95 12.53 16.81
C ALA A 44 -11.46 13.01 15.44
N MET A 45 -12.36 13.20 14.47
CA MET A 45 -12.02 13.69 13.13
C MET A 45 -11.88 15.21 13.07
N LYS A 46 -12.51 15.95 14.00
CA LYS A 46 -12.55 17.41 13.98
C LYS A 46 -11.18 18.09 13.79
N PRO A 47 -10.10 17.70 14.49
CA PRO A 47 -8.80 18.36 14.32
C PRO A 47 -8.25 18.27 12.89
N LEU A 48 -8.42 17.11 12.23
CA LEU A 48 -8.03 16.94 10.83
C LEU A 48 -8.86 17.86 9.92
N LEU A 49 -10.17 17.89 10.12
CA LEU A 49 -11.09 18.67 9.29
C LEU A 49 -10.86 20.18 9.43
N ASP A 50 -10.60 20.65 10.65
CA ASP A 50 -10.25 22.04 10.92
C ASP A 50 -8.96 22.45 10.19
N ASP A 51 -7.93 21.60 10.24
CA ASP A 51 -6.66 21.83 9.54
C ASP A 51 -6.83 21.83 8.01
N VAL A 52 -7.64 20.90 7.47
CA VAL A 52 -7.96 20.83 6.03
C VAL A 52 -8.65 22.12 5.56
N GLN A 53 -9.62 22.62 6.33
CA GLN A 53 -10.29 23.89 6.03
C GLN A 53 -9.33 25.08 6.12
N ALA A 54 -8.43 25.10 7.12
CA ALA A 54 -7.41 26.14 7.26
C ALA A 54 -6.41 26.16 6.10
N MET A 55 -6.24 25.04 5.39
CA MET A 55 -5.46 24.95 4.15
C MET A 55 -6.25 25.36 2.88
N ASN A 56 -7.46 25.91 3.04
CA ASN A 56 -8.38 26.31 1.96
C ASN A 56 -8.90 25.14 1.10
N PHE A 57 -8.91 23.91 1.62
CA PHE A 57 -9.63 22.81 0.97
C PHE A 57 -11.11 22.84 1.35
N THR A 58 -11.97 22.52 0.39
CA THR A 58 -13.42 22.42 0.59
C THR A 58 -13.79 21.01 1.00
N ILE A 59 -14.52 20.87 2.11
CA ILE A 59 -15.16 19.60 2.49
C ILE A 59 -16.40 19.43 1.61
N VAL A 60 -16.32 18.55 0.62
CA VAL A 60 -17.42 18.29 -0.32
C VAL A 60 -18.50 17.37 0.26
N SER A 61 -18.12 16.49 1.18
CA SER A 61 -19.03 15.57 1.86
C SER A 61 -18.42 15.12 3.18
N GLN A 62 -19.25 14.98 4.20
CA GLN A 62 -18.87 14.42 5.50
C GLN A 62 -20.06 13.66 6.07
N ASN A 63 -19.91 12.36 6.23
CA ASN A 63 -20.94 11.48 6.81
C ASN A 63 -20.35 10.71 7.98
N THR A 64 -21.20 10.32 8.93
CA THR A 64 -20.82 9.43 10.03
C THR A 64 -21.92 8.41 10.22
N THR A 65 -21.54 7.13 10.16
CA THR A 65 -22.46 6.00 10.26
C THR A 65 -22.01 5.12 11.43
N VAL A 66 -22.97 4.72 12.27
CA VAL A 66 -22.74 3.76 13.34
C VAL A 66 -23.50 2.49 13.00
N ALA A 67 -22.78 1.40 12.81
CA ALA A 67 -23.35 0.09 12.50
C ALA A 67 -22.40 -1.02 12.98
N LEU A 68 -22.80 -2.28 12.82
CA LEU A 68 -21.90 -3.40 13.08
C LEU A 68 -20.74 -3.40 12.08
N ALA A 69 -19.60 -3.96 12.48
CA ALA A 69 -18.42 -4.01 11.62
C ALA A 69 -18.73 -4.64 10.26
N ASN A 70 -19.50 -5.73 10.23
CA ASN A 70 -19.92 -6.39 9.00
C ASN A 70 -20.76 -5.48 8.10
N ASP A 71 -21.58 -4.60 8.65
CA ASP A 71 -22.41 -3.68 7.86
C ASP A 71 -21.58 -2.48 7.35
N LEU A 72 -20.56 -2.07 8.10
CA LEU A 72 -19.70 -0.93 7.74
C LEU A 72 -18.67 -1.26 6.65
N VAL A 73 -18.19 -2.51 6.60
CA VAL A 73 -17.16 -2.93 5.62
C VAL A 73 -17.74 -3.72 4.46
N PHE A 74 -19.03 -4.05 4.49
CA PHE A 74 -19.68 -4.75 3.38
C PHE A 74 -19.85 -3.81 2.18
N SER A 75 -19.34 -4.25 1.03
CA SER A 75 -19.74 -3.75 -0.28
C SER A 75 -20.34 -4.89 -1.07
N ALA A 76 -21.54 -4.70 -1.62
CA ALA A 76 -22.19 -5.72 -2.45
C ALA A 76 -21.42 -5.94 -3.75
N ASP A 77 -20.94 -4.85 -4.34
CA ASP A 77 -20.16 -4.82 -5.57
C ASP A 77 -18.97 -3.87 -5.38
N ASP A 78 -17.81 -4.25 -5.89
CA ASP A 78 -16.67 -3.35 -6.06
C ASP A 78 -16.44 -3.12 -7.56
N GLN A 79 -15.83 -2.00 -7.92
CA GLN A 79 -15.52 -1.73 -9.31
C GLN A 79 -14.29 -2.54 -9.72
N LEU A 80 -14.51 -3.56 -10.56
CA LEU A 80 -13.47 -4.45 -11.07
C LEU A 80 -13.28 -4.26 -12.58
N GLY A 81 -12.30 -4.97 -13.16
CA GLY A 81 -12.06 -4.99 -14.60
C GLY A 81 -11.31 -3.75 -15.10
N VAL A 82 -10.50 -3.13 -14.24
CA VAL A 82 -9.63 -2.02 -14.61
C VAL A 82 -8.22 -2.54 -14.84
N ASP A 83 -7.66 -2.15 -15.97
CA ASP A 83 -6.26 -2.37 -16.33
C ASP A 83 -5.37 -1.39 -15.56
N ALA A 84 -4.61 -1.90 -14.59
CA ALA A 84 -3.73 -1.09 -13.77
C ALA A 84 -2.48 -1.83 -13.33
N ILE A 85 -1.45 -1.05 -12.99
CA ILE A 85 -0.29 -1.53 -12.26
C ILE A 85 -0.14 -0.82 -10.92
N LEU A 86 0.25 -1.59 -9.92
CA LEU A 86 0.45 -1.11 -8.56
C LEU A 86 1.93 -1.16 -8.19
N GLY A 87 2.36 -0.17 -7.41
CA GLY A 87 3.60 -0.20 -6.65
C GLY A 87 3.31 0.21 -5.22
N SER A 88 3.95 -0.41 -4.22
CA SER A 88 3.61 -0.10 -2.83
C SER A 88 4.76 -0.24 -1.84
N ARG A 89 4.61 0.39 -0.68
CA ARG A 89 5.50 0.23 0.48
C ARG A 89 4.74 0.27 1.79
N LEU A 90 5.27 -0.48 2.75
CA LEU A 90 4.93 -0.41 4.16
C LEU A 90 5.72 0.73 4.80
N ILE A 91 5.08 1.87 5.00
CA ILE A 91 5.68 3.09 5.54
C ILE A 91 5.71 2.99 7.07
N PRO A 92 6.88 2.98 7.71
CA PRO A 92 6.98 2.83 9.16
C PRO A 92 6.49 4.08 9.90
N ALA A 93 6.06 3.91 11.15
CA ALA A 93 5.64 5.03 12.01
C ALA A 93 6.71 6.12 12.10
N ASP A 94 7.98 5.75 12.20
CA ASP A 94 9.07 6.73 12.36
C ASP A 94 9.25 7.60 11.12
N ALA A 95 8.91 7.12 9.91
CA ALA A 95 8.94 7.95 8.71
C ALA A 95 7.95 9.12 8.81
N TYR A 96 6.73 8.87 9.29
CA TYR A 96 5.75 9.94 9.52
C TYR A 96 6.12 10.89 10.66
N ARG A 97 6.91 10.45 11.64
CA ARG A 97 7.42 11.31 12.72
C ARG A 97 8.56 12.20 12.24
N ASN A 98 9.45 11.64 11.43
CA ASN A 98 10.71 12.27 11.05
C ASN A 98 10.57 13.16 9.81
N ASP A 99 9.78 12.74 8.81
CA ASP A 99 9.66 13.46 7.54
C ASP A 99 8.26 13.40 6.91
N PRO A 100 7.22 13.92 7.60
CA PRO A 100 5.87 13.96 7.04
C PRO A 100 5.76 14.86 5.79
N VAL A 101 6.63 15.87 5.66
CA VAL A 101 6.67 16.75 4.48
C VAL A 101 7.25 16.02 3.28
N GLY A 102 8.33 15.26 3.45
CA GLY A 102 8.90 14.42 2.40
C GLY A 102 7.92 13.36 1.89
N ILE A 103 7.11 12.77 2.78
CA ILE A 103 6.01 11.88 2.38
C ILE A 103 5.01 12.60 1.46
N GLY A 104 4.56 13.80 1.84
CA GLY A 104 3.67 14.61 1.00
C GLY A 104 4.29 14.96 -0.35
N ASN A 105 5.57 15.36 -0.36
CA ASN A 105 6.31 15.63 -1.59
C ASN A 105 6.44 14.40 -2.51
N SER A 106 6.55 13.20 -1.93
CA SER A 106 6.54 11.96 -2.69
C SER A 106 5.19 11.73 -3.38
N TYR A 107 4.06 12.09 -2.76
CA TYR A 107 2.76 12.00 -3.43
C TYR A 107 2.69 12.95 -4.62
N THR A 108 3.17 14.18 -4.47
CA THR A 108 3.27 15.13 -5.60
C THR A 108 4.08 14.55 -6.75
N LYS A 109 5.26 13.96 -6.47
CA LYS A 109 6.10 13.33 -7.50
C LYS A 109 5.41 12.16 -8.18
N LEU A 110 4.65 11.35 -7.44
CA LEU A 110 3.90 10.22 -8.00
C LEU A 110 2.80 10.72 -8.95
N PHE A 111 2.08 11.78 -8.58
CA PHE A 111 1.08 12.39 -9.46
C PHE A 111 1.71 13.05 -10.70
N GLU A 112 2.84 13.76 -10.55
CA GLU A 112 3.60 14.33 -11.67
C GLU A 112 4.12 13.25 -12.65
N LEU A 113 4.39 12.04 -12.14
CA LEU A 113 4.78 10.89 -12.94
C LEU A 113 3.60 10.22 -13.67
N GLY A 114 2.36 10.55 -13.28
CA GLY A 114 1.15 10.01 -13.88
C GLY A 114 0.42 8.95 -13.06
N ALA A 115 0.67 8.85 -11.75
CA ALA A 115 -0.19 8.07 -10.87
C ALA A 115 -1.63 8.59 -10.96
N SER A 116 -2.58 7.71 -11.27
CA SER A 116 -4.01 8.06 -11.28
C SER A 116 -4.53 8.25 -9.86
N GLU A 117 -3.95 7.52 -8.91
CA GLU A 117 -4.28 7.62 -7.50
C GLU A 117 -3.11 7.19 -6.62
N VAL A 118 -3.09 7.75 -5.41
CA VAL A 118 -2.30 7.24 -4.29
C VAL A 118 -3.28 6.84 -3.20
N LEU A 119 -3.26 5.57 -2.85
CA LEU A 119 -4.16 5.00 -1.85
C LEU A 119 -3.37 4.47 -0.67
N GLY A 120 -3.97 4.49 0.51
CA GLY A 120 -3.30 4.03 1.70
C GLY A 120 -4.19 3.53 2.80
N HIS A 121 -3.68 2.52 3.49
CA HIS A 121 -4.31 1.86 4.62
C HIS A 121 -3.54 2.19 5.88
N LEU A 122 -4.18 2.80 6.88
CA LEU A 122 -3.62 2.85 8.23
C LEU A 122 -3.75 1.47 8.85
N VAL A 123 -2.61 0.83 9.01
CA VAL A 123 -2.53 -0.57 9.45
C VAL A 123 -2.11 -0.64 10.90
N ALA A 124 -2.75 -1.56 11.62
CA ALA A 124 -2.48 -1.79 13.03
C ALA A 124 -1.06 -2.36 13.18
N GLY A 125 -0.13 -1.56 13.69
CA GLY A 125 1.30 -1.89 13.80
C GLY A 125 1.64 -3.03 14.78
N ALA A 126 2.34 -2.70 15.87
CA ALA A 126 3.15 -3.66 16.63
C ALA A 126 2.41 -4.64 17.55
N GLU A 127 1.08 -4.65 17.64
CA GLU A 127 0.36 -5.50 18.61
C GLU A 127 0.62 -7.00 18.40
N ASN A 128 0.92 -7.40 17.15
CA ASN A 128 1.29 -8.77 16.78
C ASN A 128 2.80 -8.99 16.64
N ALA A 129 3.64 -8.12 17.22
CA ALA A 129 5.10 -8.17 17.09
C ALA A 129 5.70 -9.52 17.55
N ASN A 130 5.08 -10.15 18.55
CA ASN A 130 5.56 -11.41 19.13
C ASN A 130 5.02 -12.67 18.43
N ILE A 131 4.15 -12.53 17.42
CA ILE A 131 3.60 -13.68 16.69
C ILE A 131 4.62 -14.17 15.66
N ASN A 132 5.08 -15.41 15.86
CA ASN A 132 5.93 -16.11 14.91
C ASN A 132 5.12 -16.56 13.69
N SER A 133 5.28 -15.85 12.56
CA SER A 133 4.60 -16.14 11.30
C SER A 133 5.51 -15.80 10.12
N ALA A 134 5.12 -16.22 8.92
CA ALA A 134 5.79 -15.90 7.65
C ALA A 134 5.59 -14.43 7.21
N VAL A 135 4.76 -13.66 7.92
CA VAL A 135 4.48 -12.27 7.59
C VAL A 135 5.76 -11.44 7.62
N ASN A 136 5.95 -10.58 6.61
CA ASN A 136 7.08 -9.67 6.53
C ASN A 136 7.16 -8.81 7.82
N PRO A 137 8.30 -8.80 8.54
CA PRO A 137 8.44 -8.03 9.78
C PRO A 137 8.16 -6.54 9.66
N LYS A 138 8.30 -5.97 8.46
CA LYS A 138 8.02 -4.54 8.23
C LYS A 138 6.57 -4.18 8.53
N TRP A 139 5.64 -5.14 8.49
CA TRP A 139 4.27 -4.97 8.99
C TRP A 139 4.20 -4.57 10.47
N ARG A 140 5.16 -4.99 11.31
CA ARG A 140 5.16 -4.71 12.75
C ARG A 140 5.52 -3.26 13.07
N THR A 141 6.22 -2.60 12.15
CA THR A 141 6.62 -1.19 12.28
C THR A 141 5.81 -0.26 11.39
N ALA A 142 5.09 -0.81 10.41
CA ALA A 142 4.27 -0.06 9.47
C ALA A 142 3.20 0.74 10.20
N LYS A 143 3.07 2.01 9.83
CA LYS A 143 1.94 2.86 10.18
C LYS A 143 0.92 2.92 9.05
N ALA A 144 1.42 2.91 7.82
CA ALA A 144 0.58 2.85 6.64
C ALA A 144 1.14 1.86 5.63
N HIS A 145 0.26 1.22 4.88
CA HIS A 145 0.58 0.63 3.59
C HIS A 145 0.13 1.63 2.52
N VAL A 146 1.07 2.10 1.70
CA VAL A 146 0.81 3.13 0.67
C VAL A 146 1.07 2.52 -0.69
N ILE A 147 0.14 2.73 -1.61
CA ILE A 147 0.15 2.19 -2.97
C ILE A 147 0.01 3.37 -3.94
N ALA A 148 0.81 3.36 -5.00
CA ALA A 148 0.59 4.16 -6.19
C ALA A 148 0.00 3.26 -7.28
N ALA A 149 -1.05 3.73 -7.94
CA ALA A 149 -1.65 3.04 -9.06
C ALA A 149 -1.56 3.88 -10.33
N VAL A 150 -1.31 3.22 -11.46
CA VAL A 150 -1.42 3.81 -12.80
C VAL A 150 -2.29 2.88 -13.63
N GLY A 151 -3.42 3.42 -14.12
CA GLY A 151 -4.30 2.71 -15.05
C GLY A 151 -4.02 3.05 -16.51
N TRP A 152 -4.53 2.22 -17.42
CA TRP A 152 -4.59 2.51 -18.85
C TRP A 152 -5.89 1.98 -19.46
N ASP A 153 -6.26 2.51 -20.64
CA ASP A 153 -7.42 2.02 -21.39
C ASP A 153 -7.08 0.71 -22.12
N ASP A 154 -8.07 -0.18 -22.32
CA ASP A 154 -7.94 -1.42 -23.09
C ASP A 154 -7.36 -1.22 -24.50
N SER A 155 -7.56 -0.02 -25.07
CA SER A 155 -7.06 0.37 -26.39
C SER A 155 -5.64 0.93 -26.40
N ALA A 156 -4.99 1.04 -25.22
CA ALA A 156 -3.66 1.60 -25.10
C ALA A 156 -2.63 0.80 -25.90
N PRO A 157 -1.70 1.46 -26.62
CA PRO A 157 -0.67 0.75 -27.35
C PRO A 157 0.29 0.05 -26.39
N LEU A 158 0.78 -1.13 -26.77
CA LEU A 158 1.70 -1.92 -25.94
C LEU A 158 2.95 -1.13 -25.51
N SER A 159 3.45 -0.22 -26.35
CA SER A 159 4.59 0.63 -26.00
C SER A 159 4.29 1.58 -24.83
N LEU A 160 3.06 2.07 -24.70
CA LEU A 160 2.66 2.88 -23.55
C LEU A 160 2.53 2.01 -22.30
N ILE A 161 1.96 0.81 -22.43
CA ILE A 161 1.83 -0.13 -21.31
C ILE A 161 3.22 -0.51 -20.77
N GLU A 162 4.18 -0.81 -21.64
CA GLU A 162 5.56 -1.11 -21.23
C GLU A 162 6.26 0.13 -20.62
N PHE A 163 6.01 1.33 -21.13
CA PHE A 163 6.52 2.56 -20.51
C PHE A 163 5.96 2.79 -19.09
N ILE A 164 4.64 2.58 -18.89
CA ILE A 164 3.98 2.69 -17.58
C ILE A 164 4.58 1.69 -16.61
N LYS A 165 4.72 0.44 -17.07
CA LYS A 165 5.39 -0.64 -16.36
C LYS A 165 6.81 -0.22 -15.95
N GLU A 166 7.67 0.17 -16.88
CA GLU A 166 9.05 0.57 -16.55
C GLU A 166 9.09 1.75 -15.59
N SER A 167 8.21 2.74 -15.77
CA SER A 167 8.11 3.91 -14.89
C SER A 167 7.67 3.53 -13.47
N MET A 168 6.74 2.59 -13.33
CA MET A 168 6.32 2.08 -12.02
C MET A 168 7.50 1.42 -11.29
N THR A 169 8.20 0.48 -11.93
CA THR A 169 9.29 -0.28 -11.29
C THR A 169 10.50 0.59 -11.00
N ASN A 170 10.90 1.43 -11.96
CA ASN A 170 12.20 2.11 -11.92
C ASN A 170 12.14 3.52 -11.34
N ILE A 171 10.93 4.09 -11.16
CA ILE A 171 10.77 5.47 -10.68
C ILE A 171 9.76 5.54 -9.51
N ALA A 172 8.52 5.10 -9.71
CA ALA A 172 7.47 5.23 -8.70
C ALA A 172 7.77 4.40 -7.43
N VAL A 173 8.15 3.13 -7.61
CA VAL A 173 8.54 2.24 -6.50
C VAL A 173 9.74 2.81 -5.71
N PRO A 174 10.82 3.31 -6.34
CA PRO A 174 11.88 4.03 -5.61
C PRO A 174 11.41 5.28 -4.85
N ILE A 175 10.47 6.06 -5.40
CA ILE A 175 9.87 7.20 -4.67
C ILE A 175 9.18 6.71 -3.40
N LEU A 176 8.37 5.64 -3.51
CA LEU A 176 7.70 5.01 -2.36
C LEU A 176 8.71 4.43 -1.36
N ALA A 177 9.78 3.77 -1.84
CA ALA A 177 10.82 3.20 -0.99
C ALA A 177 11.54 4.28 -0.17
N ASN A 178 11.84 5.42 -0.79
CA ASN A 178 12.48 6.55 -0.12
C ASN A 178 11.62 7.13 1.01
N MET A 179 10.28 7.08 0.88
CA MET A 179 9.38 7.51 1.97
C MET A 179 9.58 6.71 3.25
N THR A 180 10.12 5.49 3.17
CA THR A 180 10.32 4.66 4.37
C THR A 180 11.53 5.08 5.20
N GLY A 181 12.48 5.82 4.62
CA GLY A 181 13.77 6.11 5.24
C GLY A 181 14.64 4.87 5.48
N GLN A 182 14.33 3.73 4.83
CA GLN A 182 15.01 2.45 5.03
C GLN A 182 15.57 1.92 3.71
N THR A 183 16.75 1.30 3.77
CA THR A 183 17.38 0.64 2.62
C THR A 183 16.73 -0.71 2.28
N ASP A 184 16.12 -1.36 3.27
CA ASP A 184 15.48 -2.67 3.16
C ASP A 184 13.95 -2.59 3.37
N SER A 185 13.31 -1.57 2.79
CA SER A 185 11.87 -1.34 2.92
C SER A 185 11.00 -2.55 2.53
N GLY A 186 9.85 -2.71 3.18
CA GLY A 186 8.91 -3.80 2.89
C GLY A 186 7.71 -3.34 2.06
N ALA A 187 7.03 -4.27 1.41
CA ALA A 187 5.76 -4.06 0.72
C ALA A 187 4.81 -5.25 0.94
N TYR A 188 3.53 -5.04 0.66
CA TYR A 188 2.55 -6.12 0.64
C TYR A 188 2.52 -6.76 -0.75
N SER A 189 2.96 -8.01 -0.85
CA SER A 189 3.14 -8.70 -2.15
C SER A 189 1.88 -8.77 -3.01
N ASN A 190 0.69 -8.76 -2.40
CA ASN A 190 -0.56 -8.87 -3.15
C ASN A 190 -0.98 -7.54 -3.81
N GLU A 191 -0.40 -6.42 -3.39
CA GLU A 191 -0.72 -5.07 -3.87
C GLU A 191 0.58 -4.29 -4.11
N ALA A 192 1.50 -4.89 -4.85
CA ALA A 192 2.81 -4.33 -5.16
C ALA A 192 3.22 -4.68 -6.60
N ASP A 193 4.32 -4.09 -7.07
CA ASP A 193 4.86 -4.39 -8.39
C ASP A 193 5.56 -5.75 -8.36
N VAL A 194 5.05 -6.76 -9.06
CA VAL A 194 5.67 -8.09 -9.11
C VAL A 194 7.06 -8.08 -9.79
N ARG A 195 7.45 -6.96 -10.41
CA ARG A 195 8.76 -6.78 -11.06
C ARG A 195 9.83 -6.21 -10.13
N GLU A 196 9.55 -6.19 -8.81
CA GLU A 196 10.52 -5.82 -7.79
C GLU A 196 11.80 -6.65 -7.89
N PRO A 197 12.97 -6.03 -8.17
CA PRO A 197 14.22 -6.77 -8.33
C PRO A 197 14.69 -7.42 -7.01
N ASN A 198 14.27 -6.87 -5.87
CA ASN A 198 14.64 -7.33 -4.53
C ASN A 198 13.45 -7.98 -3.79
N PHE A 199 12.54 -8.63 -4.51
CA PHE A 199 11.29 -9.16 -3.96
C PHE A 199 11.49 -10.09 -2.74
N GLN A 200 12.60 -10.84 -2.65
CA GLN A 200 12.91 -11.68 -1.49
C GLN A 200 12.97 -10.87 -0.20
N THR A 201 13.53 -9.66 -0.26
CA THR A 201 13.59 -8.73 0.86
C THR A 201 12.29 -7.94 0.98
N THR A 202 11.85 -7.32 -0.10
CA THR A 202 10.70 -6.41 -0.10
C THR A 202 9.40 -7.13 0.32
N PHE A 203 9.16 -8.35 -0.13
CA PHE A 203 7.94 -9.10 0.15
C PHE A 203 8.06 -10.05 1.33
N PHE A 204 9.23 -10.65 1.54
CA PHE A 204 9.39 -11.75 2.51
C PHE A 204 10.38 -11.47 3.65
N GLY A 205 10.97 -10.27 3.68
CA GLY A 205 11.89 -9.84 4.73
C GLY A 205 13.33 -10.35 4.59
N GLY A 206 13.66 -11.03 3.50
CA GLY A 206 15.03 -11.37 3.10
C GLY A 206 15.75 -12.33 4.02
N GLY A 207 17.06 -12.48 3.77
CA GLY A 207 18.00 -13.23 4.63
C GLY A 207 17.48 -14.58 5.12
N ALA A 208 17.66 -14.84 6.42
CA ALA A 208 17.25 -16.09 7.05
C ALA A 208 15.74 -16.37 6.98
N ARG A 209 14.89 -15.32 6.86
CA ARG A 209 13.43 -15.49 6.74
C ARG A 209 13.07 -16.04 5.37
N TYR A 210 13.56 -15.41 4.31
CA TYR A 210 13.35 -15.91 2.96
C TYR A 210 13.93 -17.32 2.79
N GLN A 211 15.13 -17.57 3.30
CA GLN A 211 15.74 -18.91 3.26
C GLN A 211 14.89 -19.97 3.97
N LYS A 212 14.25 -19.62 5.10
CA LYS A 212 13.32 -20.52 5.78
C LYS A 212 12.07 -20.82 4.94
N LEU A 213 11.52 -19.81 4.26
CA LEU A 213 10.39 -20.01 3.33
C LEU A 213 10.80 -20.90 2.16
N LEU A 214 11.99 -20.69 1.61
CA LEU A 214 12.54 -21.51 0.52
C LEU A 214 12.75 -22.97 0.94
N GLN A 215 13.21 -23.22 2.17
CA GLN A 215 13.29 -24.58 2.73
C GLN A 215 11.92 -25.25 2.82
N VAL A 216 10.88 -24.51 3.23
CA VAL A 216 9.50 -25.01 3.27
C VAL A 216 9.01 -25.32 1.85
N LYS A 217 9.22 -24.40 0.90
CA LYS A 217 8.89 -24.59 -0.52
C LYS A 217 9.53 -25.87 -1.06
N ARG A 218 10.85 -26.04 -0.92
CA ARG A 218 11.59 -27.22 -1.40
C ARG A 218 11.16 -28.53 -0.71
N LYS A 219 10.70 -28.46 0.54
CA LYS A 219 10.19 -29.65 1.25
C LYS A 219 8.87 -30.15 0.67
N TYR A 220 7.96 -29.24 0.33
CA TYR A 220 6.59 -29.60 -0.08
C TYR A 220 6.36 -29.56 -1.60
N ASP A 221 7.19 -28.82 -2.33
CA ASP A 221 7.19 -28.75 -3.79
C ASP A 221 8.63 -28.79 -4.33
N PRO A 222 9.31 -29.96 -4.25
CA PRO A 222 10.72 -30.11 -4.62
C PRO A 222 10.99 -29.99 -6.13
N ASN A 223 9.95 -30.09 -6.96
CA ASN A 223 10.07 -30.03 -8.42
C ASN A 223 9.58 -28.69 -9.00
N ASP A 224 9.20 -27.75 -8.14
CA ASP A 224 8.64 -26.44 -8.49
C ASP A 224 7.43 -26.53 -9.42
N LEU A 225 6.44 -27.36 -9.07
CA LEU A 225 5.16 -27.42 -9.80
C LEU A 225 4.37 -26.11 -9.68
N PHE A 226 4.47 -25.43 -8.53
CA PHE A 226 3.71 -24.21 -8.23
C PHE A 226 4.60 -22.97 -8.29
N ILE A 227 4.69 -22.33 -9.45
CA ILE A 227 5.49 -21.12 -9.65
C ILE A 227 4.56 -19.92 -9.82
N VAL A 228 4.93 -18.80 -9.19
CA VAL A 228 4.26 -17.51 -9.36
C VAL A 228 5.32 -16.42 -9.45
N SER A 229 5.07 -15.36 -10.23
CA SER A 229 5.99 -14.23 -10.36
C SER A 229 6.28 -13.59 -8.99
N ALA A 230 7.56 -13.35 -8.70
CA ALA A 230 8.05 -12.87 -7.40
C ALA A 230 7.59 -13.72 -6.19
N GLY A 231 7.34 -15.01 -6.42
CA GLY A 231 7.06 -16.00 -5.38
C GLY A 231 8.34 -16.57 -4.78
N VAL A 232 8.22 -17.24 -3.63
CA VAL A 232 9.36 -17.94 -3.01
C VAL A 232 9.88 -19.03 -3.95
N GLY A 233 11.14 -18.90 -4.37
CA GLY A 233 11.81 -19.82 -5.31
C GLY A 233 11.61 -19.46 -6.78
N SER A 234 10.88 -18.39 -7.12
CA SER A 234 10.66 -18.01 -8.52
C SER A 234 11.93 -17.49 -9.20
N GLU A 235 12.97 -17.14 -8.44
CA GLU A 235 14.26 -16.70 -8.97
C GLU A 235 15.03 -17.78 -9.73
N ASP A 236 14.67 -19.06 -9.55
CA ASP A 236 15.26 -20.18 -10.31
C ASP A 236 14.64 -20.31 -11.73
N TRP A 237 13.68 -19.45 -12.08
CA TRP A 237 12.89 -19.49 -13.31
C TRP A 237 12.92 -18.17 -14.08
N ASP A 238 12.64 -18.23 -15.38
CA ASP A 238 12.45 -17.05 -16.21
C ASP A 238 11.19 -16.26 -15.83
N THR A 239 11.03 -15.06 -16.38
CA THR A 239 9.90 -14.16 -16.06
C THR A 239 8.54 -14.73 -16.47
N ALA A 240 8.51 -15.69 -17.39
CA ALA A 240 7.31 -16.41 -17.80
C ALA A 240 7.00 -17.61 -16.88
N GLY A 241 7.93 -18.01 -16.00
CA GLY A 241 7.82 -19.21 -15.16
C GLY A 241 7.88 -20.51 -15.95
N LEU A 242 8.49 -20.52 -17.14
CA LEU A 242 8.47 -21.65 -18.08
C LEU A 242 9.81 -22.38 -18.14
N CYS A 243 10.94 -21.66 -18.05
CA CYS A 243 12.28 -22.24 -18.13
C CYS A 243 13.05 -22.01 -16.84
N ARG A 244 13.83 -23.01 -16.41
CA ARG A 244 14.86 -22.82 -15.38
C ARG A 244 16.04 -22.04 -15.94
N ILE A 245 16.61 -21.13 -15.16
CA ILE A 245 17.72 -20.27 -15.60
C ILE A 245 19.11 -20.75 -15.11
N HIS A 246 19.18 -21.95 -14.54
CA HIS A 246 20.38 -22.61 -14.02
C HIS A 246 20.46 -24.06 -14.48
#